data_AF-A0A0E3UV28-F1
#
_entry.id   AF-A0A0E3UV28-F1
#
_cell.length_a   1.000
_cell.length_b   1.000
_cell.length_c   1.000
_cell.angle_alpha   90.00
_cell.angle_beta   90.00
_cell.angle_gamma   90.00
#
_symmetry.space_group_name_H-M   'P 1'
#
loop_
_entity.id
_entity.type
_entity.pdbx_description
1 polymer ?
#
loop_
_entity_poly.entity_id
_entity_poly.type
_entity_poly.pdbx_seq_one_letter_code
_entity_poly.pdbx_strand_id
1 'polypeptide(L)'
;MLGAVVVAGFTMLGANEAMGQSNPTPQNLPYEQTFEAMGEDGTTLPDGIAGWLVSYNNSKTNAESSVPSADAPVKSTSRTETSGGSIYHHCLSGNSQIYE
;
A
#
# COMPACT_ATOMS: atom_id res chain seq x y z
N MET A 1 32.93 -16.79 26.79
CA MET A 1 31.70 -15.98 26.61
C MET A 1 31.69 -15.29 25.23
N LEU A 2 31.97 -16.04 24.15
CA LEU A 2 31.97 -15.52 22.77
C LEU A 2 30.76 -16.03 21.96
N GLY A 3 30.28 -17.25 22.25
CA GLY A 3 29.14 -17.85 21.55
C GLY A 3 27.78 -17.19 21.82
N ALA A 4 27.57 -16.63 23.03
CA ALA A 4 26.31 -15.99 23.37
C ALA A 4 26.11 -14.64 22.64
N VAL A 5 27.19 -13.92 22.33
CA VAL A 5 27.13 -12.63 21.64
C VAL A 5 26.85 -12.81 20.15
N VAL A 6 27.42 -13.85 19.53
CA VAL A 6 27.18 -14.15 18.10
C VAL A 6 25.76 -14.65 17.87
N VAL A 7 25.22 -15.49 18.78
CA VAL A 7 23.83 -15.95 18.68
C VAL A 7 22.85 -14.82 18.94
N ALA A 8 23.09 -13.96 19.94
CA ALA A 8 22.24 -12.79 20.20
C ALA A 8 22.24 -11.79 19.03
N GLY A 9 23.39 -11.58 18.38
CA GLY A 9 23.53 -10.73 17.20
C GLY A 9 22.79 -11.27 15.98
N PHE A 10 22.83 -12.58 15.74
CA PHE A 10 22.08 -13.23 14.65
C PHE A 10 20.57 -13.27 14.91
N THR A 11 20.12 -13.43 16.16
CA THR A 11 18.69 -13.35 16.50
C THR A 11 18.15 -11.92 16.46
N MET A 12 18.97 -10.88 16.70
CA MET A 12 18.56 -9.48 16.52
C MET A 12 18.58 -9.03 15.05
N LEU A 13 19.37 -9.68 14.18
CA LEU A 13 19.32 -9.43 12.74
C LEU A 13 18.11 -10.06 12.05
N GLY A 14 17.52 -11.11 12.62
CA GLY A 14 16.36 -11.81 12.04
C GLY A 14 14.99 -11.23 12.41
N ALA A 15 14.92 -10.21 13.27
CA ALA A 15 13.66 -9.59 13.71
C ALA A 15 13.43 -8.19 13.13
N ASN A 16 14.37 -7.67 12.35
CA ASN A 16 14.14 -6.52 11.48
C ASN A 16 13.75 -7.04 10.10
N GLU A 17 12.66 -7.80 10.02
CA GLU A 17 11.83 -7.73 8.82
C GLU A 17 11.51 -6.23 8.71
N ALA A 18 12.22 -5.52 7.84
CA ALA A 18 11.85 -4.15 7.53
C ALA A 18 10.36 -4.22 7.22
N MET A 19 9.54 -3.45 7.93
CA MET A 19 8.13 -3.28 7.61
C MET A 19 8.06 -2.58 6.25
N GLY A 20 8.42 -3.30 5.21
CA GLY A 20 8.46 -2.88 3.84
C GLY A 20 7.10 -3.08 3.22
N GLN A 21 6.96 -2.49 2.05
CA GLN A 21 5.77 -2.63 1.24
C GLN A 21 5.52 -4.08 0.79
N SER A 22 4.25 -4.47 0.79
CA SER A 22 3.77 -5.72 0.25
C SER A 22 3.71 -5.65 -1.27
N ASN A 23 4.09 -6.75 -1.93
CA ASN A 23 3.87 -6.91 -3.37
C ASN A 23 2.43 -7.39 -3.64
N PRO A 24 1.76 -6.91 -4.70
CA PRO A 24 0.45 -7.40 -5.06
C PRO A 24 0.51 -8.87 -5.50
N THR A 25 -0.56 -9.62 -5.19
CA THR A 25 -0.72 -11.01 -5.63
C THR A 25 -0.80 -11.08 -7.16
N PRO A 26 0.07 -11.86 -7.84
CA PRO A 26 0.01 -12.03 -9.29
C PRO A 26 -1.36 -12.53 -9.77
N GLN A 27 -1.87 -11.96 -10.85
CA GLN A 27 -3.15 -12.35 -11.48
C GLN A 27 -2.91 -13.17 -12.74
N ASN A 28 -3.67 -14.26 -12.91
CA ASN A 28 -3.61 -15.09 -14.11
C ASN A 28 -4.36 -14.40 -15.27
N LEU A 29 -3.78 -14.44 -16.47
CA LEU A 29 -4.38 -13.84 -17.67
C LEU A 29 -5.32 -14.83 -18.39
N PRO A 30 -6.42 -14.36 -19.03
CA PRO A 30 -6.88 -12.98 -19.07
C PRO A 30 -7.47 -12.53 -17.73
N TYR A 31 -7.15 -11.30 -17.33
CA TYR A 31 -7.60 -10.72 -16.07
C TYR A 31 -8.49 -9.51 -16.31
N GLU A 32 -9.58 -9.42 -15.56
CA GLU A 32 -10.47 -8.26 -15.51
C GLU A 32 -10.50 -7.72 -14.07
N GLN A 33 -10.05 -6.47 -13.89
CA GLN A 33 -10.11 -5.79 -12.60
C GLN A 33 -11.42 -5.05 -12.47
N THR A 34 -12.18 -5.33 -11.41
CA THR A 34 -13.28 -4.47 -10.94
C THR A 34 -12.96 -3.96 -9.54
N PHE A 35 -13.48 -2.78 -9.18
CA PHE A 35 -13.34 -2.20 -7.84
C PHE A 35 -14.59 -2.41 -6.97
N GLU A 36 -15.53 -3.24 -7.44
CA GLU A 36 -16.78 -3.57 -6.75
C GLU A 36 -16.53 -4.27 -5.40
N ALA A 37 -15.48 -5.09 -5.33
CA ALA A 37 -15.10 -5.83 -4.13
C ALA A 37 -14.61 -4.93 -2.98
N MET A 38 -14.37 -3.64 -3.23
CA MET A 38 -14.00 -2.69 -2.17
C MET A 38 -15.18 -2.34 -1.26
N GLY A 39 -16.43 -2.47 -1.74
CA GLY A 39 -17.62 -2.07 -0.99
C GLY A 39 -17.70 -0.55 -0.74
N GLU A 40 -18.71 -0.11 0.03
CA GLU A 40 -18.95 1.32 0.28
C GLU A 40 -17.88 1.97 1.17
N ASP A 41 -17.34 1.22 2.14
CA ASP A 41 -16.30 1.71 3.06
C ASP A 41 -14.89 1.59 2.46
N GLY A 42 -14.68 0.71 1.46
CA GLY A 42 -13.50 0.66 0.59
C GLY A 42 -12.14 0.70 1.23
N THR A 43 -11.95 0.06 2.39
CA THR A 43 -10.66 0.05 3.11
C THR A 43 -9.71 -1.06 2.66
N THR A 44 -10.17 -2.00 1.83
CA THR A 44 -9.37 -3.13 1.33
C THR A 44 -9.21 -3.01 -0.18
N LEU A 45 -7.96 -3.09 -0.66
CA LEU A 45 -7.67 -3.10 -2.10
C LEU A 45 -8.01 -4.46 -2.71
N PRO A 46 -8.46 -4.50 -3.98
CA PRO A 46 -8.63 -5.76 -4.69
C PRO A 46 -7.31 -6.53 -4.85
N ASP A 47 -7.42 -7.84 -5.02
CA ASP A 47 -6.28 -8.68 -5.39
C ASP A 47 -5.60 -8.15 -6.67
N GLY A 48 -4.26 -8.17 -6.70
CA GLY A 48 -3.48 -7.65 -7.82
C GLY A 48 -3.20 -6.15 -7.74
N ILE A 49 -3.77 -5.43 -6.76
CA ILE A 49 -3.49 -4.02 -6.50
C ILE A 49 -2.86 -3.86 -5.12
N ALA A 50 -1.79 -3.08 -5.05
CA ALA A 50 -1.16 -2.66 -3.81
C ALA A 50 -0.94 -1.15 -3.84
N GLY A 51 -0.96 -0.55 -2.67
CA GLY A 51 -0.78 0.88 -2.47
C GLY A 51 0.35 1.13 -1.49
N TRP A 52 1.20 2.12 -1.76
CA TRP A 52 2.39 2.36 -0.96
C TRP A 52 2.58 3.82 -0.56
N LEU A 53 3.15 4.04 0.61
CA LEU A 53 3.49 5.35 1.13
C LEU A 53 4.77 5.87 0.46
N VAL A 54 4.65 6.96 -0.28
CA VAL A 54 5.77 7.73 -0.84
C VAL A 54 5.94 9.04 -0.06
N SER A 55 7.13 9.64 -0.16
CA SER A 55 7.42 10.90 0.55
C SER A 55 6.50 12.02 0.06
N TYR A 56 5.93 12.80 1.00
CA TYR A 56 4.90 13.83 0.81
C TYR A 56 5.02 14.65 -0.50
N ASN A 57 4.25 14.26 -1.51
CA ASN A 57 3.78 15.06 -2.66
C ASN A 57 2.95 14.12 -3.56
N ASN A 58 1.66 14.40 -3.71
CA ASN A 58 0.70 13.62 -4.50
C ASN A 58 0.75 13.96 -6.01
N SER A 59 1.95 14.06 -6.58
CA SER A 59 2.11 14.17 -8.02
C SER A 59 2.65 12.87 -8.59
N LYS A 60 2.12 12.47 -9.74
CA LYS A 60 2.58 11.30 -10.50
C LYS A 60 4.10 11.26 -10.65
N THR A 61 4.71 12.38 -11.01
CA THR A 61 6.18 12.49 -11.20
C THR A 61 6.94 12.12 -9.92
N ASN A 62 6.42 12.50 -8.76
CA ASN A 62 7.03 12.16 -7.48
C ASN A 62 6.75 10.71 -7.08
N ALA A 63 5.54 10.20 -7.33
CA ALA A 63 5.20 8.80 -7.08
C ALA A 63 6.10 7.84 -7.88
N GLU A 64 6.35 8.14 -9.16
CA GLU A 64 7.18 7.31 -10.05
C GLU A 64 8.69 7.35 -9.71
N SER A 65 9.15 8.39 -9.02
CA SER A 65 10.57 8.59 -8.68
C SER A 65 10.90 8.37 -7.20
N SER A 66 9.88 8.19 -6.35
CA SER A 66 10.05 7.97 -4.91
C SER A 66 10.27 6.49 -4.59
N VAL A 67 11.05 6.24 -3.54
CA VAL A 67 11.15 4.91 -2.95
C VAL A 67 9.98 4.73 -1.98
N PRO A 68 9.11 3.72 -2.17
CA PRO A 68 8.05 3.43 -1.22
C PRO A 68 8.63 3.02 0.13
N SER A 69 7.96 3.42 1.20
CA SER A 69 8.44 3.25 2.58
C SER A 69 7.65 2.23 3.39
N ALA A 70 6.39 1.98 3.02
CA ALA A 70 5.46 1.05 3.67
C ALA A 70 4.18 0.92 2.84
N ASP A 71 3.28 0.02 3.23
CA ASP A 71 1.93 -0.06 2.66
C ASP A 71 1.09 1.16 3.04
N ALA A 72 0.35 1.70 2.06
CA ALA A 72 -0.55 2.81 2.27
C ALA A 72 -1.93 2.31 2.73
N PRO A 73 -2.44 2.79 3.88
CA PRO A 73 -3.82 2.51 4.26
C PRO A 73 -4.78 3.22 3.29
N VAL A 74 -5.84 2.52 2.88
CA VAL A 74 -6.94 3.12 2.10
C VAL A 74 -7.94 3.75 3.05
N LYS A 75 -8.22 5.04 2.84
CA LYS A 75 -9.18 5.81 3.62
C LYS A 75 -10.42 6.08 2.78
N SER A 76 -11.60 5.89 3.37
CA SER A 76 -12.86 6.33 2.77
C SER A 76 -12.97 7.85 2.83
N THR A 77 -13.33 8.48 1.71
CA THR A 77 -13.67 9.91 1.66
C THR A 77 -14.83 10.18 0.69
N SER A 78 -15.66 11.17 1.03
CA SER A 78 -16.71 11.69 0.14
C SER A 78 -16.20 12.81 -0.78
N ARG A 79 -14.91 13.16 -0.71
CA ARG A 79 -14.29 14.23 -1.50
C ARG A 79 -12.83 13.92 -1.80
N THR A 80 -12.39 14.14 -3.03
CA THR A 80 -10.98 13.97 -3.44
C THR A 80 -10.08 14.88 -2.61
N GLU A 81 -9.13 14.30 -1.90
CA GLU A 81 -8.11 15.03 -1.14
C GLU A 81 -6.84 15.10 -1.98
N THR A 82 -6.28 16.30 -2.12
CA THR A 82 -5.04 16.52 -2.89
C THR A 82 -3.83 16.78 -1.98
N SER A 83 -3.92 16.39 -0.71
CA SER A 83 -2.86 16.62 0.28
C SER A 83 -2.75 15.43 1.21
N GLY A 84 -1.70 14.64 1.01
CA GLY A 84 -1.38 13.47 1.82
C GLY A 84 -0.46 12.52 1.06
N GLY A 85 0.10 11.54 1.78
CA GLY A 85 0.74 10.38 1.16
C GLY A 85 -0.14 9.12 1.23
N SER A 86 -1.45 9.29 1.50
CA SER A 86 -2.40 8.20 1.68
C SER A 86 -3.26 7.99 0.43
N ILE A 87 -3.81 6.80 0.27
CA ILE A 87 -4.74 6.48 -0.81
C ILE A 87 -6.16 6.76 -0.35
N TYR A 88 -6.95 7.37 -1.22
CA TYR A 88 -8.33 7.74 -0.96
C TYR A 88 -9.27 6.97 -1.87
N HIS A 89 -10.28 6.34 -1.28
CA HIS A 89 -11.40 5.74 -1.99
C HIS A 89 -12.57 6.72 -2.03
N HIS A 90 -13.15 6.88 -3.22
CA HIS A 90 -14.35 7.66 -3.45
C HIS A 90 -15.40 6.80 -4.16
N CYS A 91 -16.59 6.71 -3.56
CA CYS A 91 -17.74 5.98 -4.11
C CYS A 91 -18.91 6.94 -4.37
N LEU A 92 -19.30 7.07 -5.64
CA LEU A 92 -20.54 7.72 -6.05
C LEU A 92 -21.41 6.68 -6.74
N SER A 93 -22.44 6.18 -6.04
CA SER A 93 -23.55 5.36 -6.58
C SER A 93 -23.11 4.38 -7.69
N GLY A 94 -22.39 3.32 -7.31
CA GLY A 94 -22.02 2.23 -8.22
C GLY A 94 -20.77 2.46 -9.06
N ASN A 95 -19.97 3.49 -8.78
CA ASN A 95 -18.64 3.66 -9.37
C ASN A 95 -17.62 3.99 -8.28
N SER A 96 -16.77 3.01 -7.95
CA SER A 96 -15.66 3.14 -7.00
C SER A 96 -14.39 3.57 -7.73
N GLN A 97 -13.72 4.61 -7.23
CA GLN A 97 -12.48 5.12 -7.80
C GLN A 97 -11.41 5.31 -6.71
N ILE A 98 -10.15 5.10 -7.08
CA ILE A 98 -8.98 5.27 -6.22
C ILE A 98 -8.22 6.54 -6.65
N TYR A 99 -7.85 7.36 -5.66
CA TYR A 99 -7.08 8.59 -5.83
C TYR A 99 -5.82 8.57 -4.94
N GLU A 100 -4.78 9.25 -5.41
CA GLU A 100 -3.50 9.49 -4.70
C GLU A 100 -3.34 10.96 -4.27
#